data_AF-A0AAD7XQ93-F1
#
_entry.id   AF-A0AAD7XQ93-F1
#
_cell.length_a   1.000
_cell.length_b   1.000
_cell.length_c   1.000
_cell.angle_alpha   90.00
_cell.angle_beta   90.00
_cell.angle_gamma   90.00
#
_symmetry.space_group_name_H-M   'P 1'
#
loop_
_entity.id
_entity.type
_entity.pdbx_description
1 polymer ?
#
loop_
_entity_poly.entity_id
_entity_poly.type
_entity_poly.pdbx_seq_one_letter_code
_entity_poly.pdbx_strand_id
1 'polypeptide(L)'
;MAEESGAVVSGAVEEDEPMEETTGPVKKPVSAFLHYCAEQRPAVKLTMPNAGAGEITKAISESWRGLSDEEKQKFVDLATADKDRYERERKTDKADKKALEPHETVIPIARVKKIVKLDPEVKSVSKEATAVIAKMTELFVGRLAKETHVASTAATPWATLNMWLRC
;
A
#
# COMPACT_ATOMS: atom_id res chain seq x y z
N MET A 1 -50.94 13.80 35.31
CA MET A 1 -50.57 15.24 35.40
C MET A 1 -49.31 15.36 36.23
N ALA A 2 -48.47 16.34 35.90
CA ALA A 2 -47.06 16.58 36.28
C ALA A 2 -46.07 15.73 35.45
N GLU A 3 -45.63 16.16 34.27
CA GLU A 3 -44.81 17.33 33.85
C GLU A 3 -43.30 17.03 33.76
N GLU A 4 -42.87 17.20 32.52
CA GLU A 4 -41.57 17.42 31.87
C GLU A 4 -40.39 17.95 32.71
N SER A 5 -39.25 17.27 32.64
CA SER A 5 -37.90 17.85 32.45
C SER A 5 -36.98 16.68 32.03
N GLY A 6 -36.24 16.69 30.93
CA GLY A 6 -35.36 17.76 30.47
C GLY A 6 -33.91 17.33 30.71
N ALA A 7 -33.41 16.38 29.90
CA ALA A 7 -31.99 16.01 29.89
C ALA A 7 -31.53 15.70 28.45
N VAL A 8 -31.30 16.80 27.74
CA VAL A 8 -30.30 17.06 26.70
C VAL A 8 -29.64 15.83 26.06
N VAL A 9 -30.02 15.63 24.80
CA VAL A 9 -29.28 14.91 23.77
C VAL A 9 -27.97 15.65 23.47
N SER A 10 -26.84 14.95 23.55
CA SER A 10 -25.61 15.24 22.84
C SER A 10 -25.00 13.86 22.55
N GLY A 11 -24.91 13.38 21.32
CA GLY A 11 -24.41 14.07 20.15
C GLY A 11 -23.07 13.44 19.81
N ALA A 12 -23.11 12.42 18.94
CA ALA A 12 -22.03 11.99 18.06
C ALA A 12 -22.61 10.89 17.15
N VAL A 13 -23.45 11.33 16.21
CA VAL A 13 -23.58 10.61 14.94
C VAL A 13 -22.25 10.88 14.25
N GLU A 14 -21.34 9.91 14.29
CA GLU A 14 -20.22 9.89 13.35
C GLU A 14 -20.84 9.64 11.99
N GLU A 15 -21.18 10.73 11.31
CA GLU A 15 -21.34 10.77 9.88
C GLU A 15 -19.98 10.34 9.30
N ASP A 16 -19.96 9.21 8.59
CA ASP A 16 -18.81 8.80 7.78
C ASP A 16 -18.62 9.84 6.68
N GLU A 17 -17.92 10.92 7.02
CA GLU A 17 -17.24 11.83 6.12
C GLU A 17 -16.48 10.99 5.07
N PRO A 18 -16.46 11.40 3.79
CA PRO A 18 -15.83 10.65 2.71
C PRO A 18 -14.35 10.46 3.01
N MET A 19 -14.02 9.26 3.48
CA MET A 19 -12.67 8.90 3.93
C MET A 19 -11.66 9.22 2.84
N GLU A 20 -10.71 10.07 3.24
CA GLU A 20 -9.51 10.47 2.51
C GLU A 20 -8.95 9.35 1.64
N GLU A 21 -8.53 9.74 0.44
CA GLU A 21 -7.75 8.95 -0.50
C GLU A 21 -6.40 8.61 0.12
N THR A 22 -6.39 7.58 0.98
CA THR A 22 -5.17 7.08 1.59
C THR A 22 -4.34 6.40 0.51
N THR A 23 -3.11 6.85 0.30
CA THR A 23 -2.07 6.24 -0.55
C THR A 23 -1.58 4.89 0.02
N GLY A 24 -2.52 4.03 0.43
CA GLY A 24 -2.31 2.73 1.05
C GLY A 24 -2.73 1.58 0.12
N PRO A 25 -2.39 0.32 0.47
CA PRO A 25 -2.71 -0.83 -0.36
C PRO A 25 -4.22 -0.93 -0.64
N VAL A 26 -4.62 -1.23 -1.89
CA VAL A 26 -6.04 -1.43 -2.25
C VAL A 26 -6.76 -2.31 -1.22
N LYS A 27 -7.86 -1.79 -0.67
CA LYS A 27 -8.72 -2.51 0.28
C LYS A 27 -9.30 -3.75 -0.41
N LYS A 28 -9.28 -4.90 0.28
CA LYS A 28 -9.77 -6.19 -0.25
C LYS A 28 -11.26 -6.11 -0.59
N PRO A 29 -11.74 -6.92 -1.56
CA PRO A 29 -13.13 -6.90 -1.92
C PRO A 29 -14.00 -7.49 -0.81
N VAL A 30 -15.17 -6.90 -0.61
CA VAL A 30 -16.15 -7.28 0.40
C VAL A 30 -17.10 -8.34 -0.18
N SER A 31 -17.43 -9.36 0.62
CA SER A 31 -18.34 -10.44 0.19
C SER A 31 -19.81 -10.06 0.37
N ALA A 32 -20.71 -10.76 -0.32
CA ALA A 32 -22.17 -10.51 -0.27
C ALA A 32 -22.70 -10.51 1.18
N PHE A 33 -22.26 -11.47 1.98
CA PHE A 33 -22.63 -11.56 3.40
C PHE A 33 -22.16 -10.35 4.22
N LEU A 34 -20.97 -9.81 3.92
CA LEU A 34 -20.44 -8.65 4.64
C LEU A 34 -21.17 -7.36 4.26
N HIS A 35 -21.61 -7.22 3.00
CA HIS A 35 -22.52 -6.13 2.60
C HIS A 35 -23.85 -6.20 3.37
N TYR A 36 -24.44 -7.40 3.48
CA TYR A 36 -25.63 -7.61 4.28
C TYR A 36 -25.41 -7.29 5.76
N CYS A 37 -24.27 -7.71 6.33
CA CYS A 37 -23.92 -7.37 7.69
C CYS A 37 -23.82 -5.85 7.91
N ALA A 38 -23.26 -5.10 6.96
CA ALA A 38 -23.14 -3.66 7.06
C ALA A 38 -24.52 -2.98 7.10
N GLU A 39 -25.46 -3.42 6.27
CA GLU A 39 -26.83 -2.88 6.22
C GLU A 39 -27.66 -3.25 7.46
N GLN A 40 -27.48 -4.47 8.00
CA GLN A 40 -28.30 -4.97 9.12
C GLN A 40 -27.74 -4.66 10.51
N ARG A 41 -26.42 -4.49 10.67
CA ARG A 41 -25.80 -4.12 11.96
C ARG A 41 -26.46 -2.92 12.65
N PRO A 42 -26.75 -1.78 11.98
CA PRO A 42 -27.40 -0.66 12.64
C PRO A 42 -28.83 -1.00 13.08
N ALA A 43 -29.60 -1.69 12.25
CA ALA A 43 -30.97 -2.10 12.58
C ALA A 43 -31.00 -3.05 13.79
N VAL A 44 -30.11 -4.05 13.83
CA VAL A 44 -30.02 -5.02 14.92
C VAL A 44 -29.45 -4.40 16.21
N LYS A 45 -28.56 -3.40 16.08
CA LYS A 45 -28.06 -2.64 17.24
C LYS A 45 -29.17 -1.79 17.88
N LEU A 46 -30.13 -1.29 17.10
CA LEU A 46 -31.29 -0.55 17.63
C LEU A 46 -32.28 -1.47 18.36
N THR A 47 -32.47 -2.69 17.88
CA THR A 47 -33.36 -3.67 18.53
C THR A 47 -32.71 -4.32 19.75
N MET A 48 -31.38 -4.46 19.74
CA MET A 48 -30.60 -5.03 20.84
C MET A 48 -29.45 -4.09 21.26
N PRO A 49 -29.74 -2.95 21.91
CA PRO A 49 -28.73 -1.95 22.25
C PRO A 49 -27.72 -2.42 23.31
N ASN A 50 -28.05 -3.46 24.07
CA ASN A 50 -27.19 -4.04 25.11
C ASN A 50 -26.47 -5.33 24.67
N ALA A 51 -26.72 -5.81 23.44
CA ALA A 51 -26.09 -7.03 22.92
C ALA A 51 -24.67 -6.76 22.40
N GLY A 52 -23.79 -7.74 22.61
CA GLY A 52 -22.41 -7.65 22.12
C GLY A 52 -22.32 -7.75 20.60
N ALA A 53 -21.23 -7.25 20.01
CA ALA A 53 -21.01 -7.33 18.56
C ALA A 53 -21.05 -8.77 18.01
N GLY A 54 -20.66 -9.77 18.82
CA GLY A 54 -20.75 -11.18 18.48
C GLY A 54 -22.20 -11.70 18.39
N GLU A 55 -23.06 -11.29 19.32
CA GLU A 55 -24.48 -11.66 19.34
C GLU A 55 -25.24 -11.02 18.18
N ILE A 56 -24.95 -9.75 17.90
CA ILE A 56 -25.47 -9.03 16.72
C ILE A 56 -25.08 -9.76 15.43
N THR A 57 -23.81 -10.16 15.31
CA THR A 57 -23.33 -10.89 14.12
C THR A 57 -24.02 -12.25 13.98
N LYS A 58 -24.29 -12.94 15.10
CA LYS A 58 -24.99 -14.22 15.11
C LYS A 58 -26.44 -14.07 14.63
N ALA A 59 -27.17 -13.08 15.14
CA ALA A 59 -28.54 -12.80 14.71
C ALA A 59 -28.61 -12.49 13.20
N ILE A 60 -27.69 -11.67 12.69
CA ILE A 60 -27.60 -11.36 11.25
C ILE A 60 -27.27 -12.62 10.43
N SER A 61 -26.41 -13.50 10.95
CA SER A 61 -26.06 -14.76 10.27
C SER A 61 -27.25 -15.71 10.15
N GLU A 62 -28.12 -15.74 11.17
CA GLU A 62 -29.37 -16.51 11.16
C GLU A 62 -30.35 -15.92 10.14
N SER A 63 -30.54 -14.59 10.13
CA SER A 63 -31.37 -13.91 9.13
C SER A 63 -30.88 -14.15 7.70
N TRP A 64 -29.57 -14.09 7.45
CA TRP A 64 -28.99 -14.34 6.13
C TRP A 64 -29.30 -15.74 5.59
N ARG A 65 -29.35 -16.76 6.45
CA ARG A 65 -29.70 -18.12 6.04
C ARG A 65 -31.16 -18.24 5.61
N GLY A 66 -32.04 -17.44 6.21
CA GLY A 66 -33.47 -17.41 5.91
C GLY A 66 -33.89 -16.54 4.73
N LEU A 67 -33.00 -15.68 4.21
CA LEU A 67 -33.30 -14.84 3.03
C LEU A 67 -33.54 -15.68 1.78
N SER A 68 -34.40 -15.18 0.90
CA SER A 68 -34.62 -15.77 -0.42
C SER A 68 -33.41 -15.54 -1.33
N ASP A 69 -33.36 -16.29 -2.44
CA ASP A 69 -32.26 -16.15 -3.40
C ASP A 69 -32.31 -14.78 -4.11
N GLU A 70 -33.50 -14.19 -4.27
CA GLU A 70 -33.69 -12.85 -4.83
C GLU A 70 -33.12 -11.76 -3.92
N GLU A 71 -33.34 -11.86 -2.61
CA GLU A 71 -32.80 -10.92 -1.64
C GLU A 71 -31.27 -11.06 -1.54
N LYS A 72 -30.75 -12.29 -1.59
CA LYS A 72 -29.32 -12.56 -1.65
C LYS A 72 -28.70 -12.03 -2.94
N GLN A 73 -29.43 -12.08 -4.06
CA GLN A 73 -28.94 -11.65 -5.37
C GLN A 73 -28.51 -10.18 -5.36
N LYS A 74 -29.27 -9.28 -4.70
CA LYS A 74 -28.89 -7.87 -4.50
C LYS A 74 -27.47 -7.74 -3.91
N PHE A 75 -27.15 -8.57 -2.91
CA PHE A 75 -25.85 -8.55 -2.25
C PHE A 75 -24.75 -9.25 -3.06
N VAL A 76 -25.12 -10.25 -3.87
CA VAL A 76 -24.20 -10.88 -4.83
C VAL A 76 -23.80 -9.89 -5.91
N ASP A 77 -24.73 -9.08 -6.41
CA ASP A 77 -24.45 -8.03 -7.40
C ASP A 77 -23.53 -6.96 -6.82
N LEU A 78 -23.79 -6.52 -5.58
CA LEU A 78 -22.90 -5.60 -4.85
C LEU A 78 -21.49 -6.17 -4.67
N ALA A 79 -21.38 -7.44 -4.26
CA ALA A 79 -20.09 -8.11 -4.10
C ALA A 79 -19.34 -8.26 -5.43
N THR A 80 -20.07 -8.46 -6.53
CA THR A 80 -19.51 -8.54 -7.87
C THR A 80 -18.96 -7.18 -8.30
N ALA A 81 -19.73 -6.11 -8.10
CA ALA A 81 -19.28 -4.74 -8.37
C ALA A 81 -18.05 -4.36 -7.53
N ASP A 82 -18.01 -4.76 -6.26
CA ASP A 82 -16.89 -4.52 -5.35
C ASP A 82 -15.63 -5.29 -5.78
N LYS A 83 -15.81 -6.54 -6.24
CA LYS A 83 -14.73 -7.33 -6.85
C LYS A 83 -14.18 -6.66 -8.11
N ASP A 84 -15.04 -6.13 -8.98
CA ASP A 84 -14.61 -5.43 -10.19
C ASP A 84 -13.87 -4.13 -9.87
N ARG A 85 -14.31 -3.38 -8.85
CA ARG A 85 -13.58 -2.22 -8.30
C ARG A 85 -12.17 -2.65 -7.86
N TYR A 86 -12.10 -3.67 -7.00
CA TYR A 86 -10.81 -4.17 -6.49
C TYR A 86 -9.88 -4.63 -7.61
N GLU A 87 -10.40 -5.33 -8.62
CA GLU A 87 -9.57 -5.78 -9.74
C GLU A 87 -9.03 -4.62 -10.59
N ARG A 88 -9.80 -3.54 -10.74
CA ARG A 88 -9.37 -2.31 -11.43
C ARG A 88 -8.29 -1.59 -10.65
N GLU A 89 -8.53 -1.32 -9.37
CA GLU A 89 -7.59 -0.64 -8.47
C GLU A 89 -6.32 -1.48 -8.26
N ARG A 90 -6.43 -2.80 -8.13
CA ARG A 90 -5.25 -3.67 -7.99
C ARG A 90 -4.36 -3.64 -9.24
N LYS A 91 -4.94 -3.42 -10.43
CA LYS A 91 -4.15 -3.33 -11.67
C LYS A 91 -3.37 -2.02 -11.72
N THR A 92 -3.95 -0.90 -11.28
CA THR A 92 -3.26 0.40 -11.19
C THR A 92 -2.18 0.35 -10.12
N ASP A 93 -2.48 -0.14 -8.91
CA ASP A 93 -1.49 -0.34 -7.85
C ASP A 93 -0.32 -1.22 -8.26
N LYS A 94 -0.58 -2.28 -9.04
CA LYS A 94 0.48 -3.15 -9.58
C LYS A 94 1.30 -2.44 -10.65
N ALA A 95 0.68 -1.60 -11.48
CA ALA A 95 1.39 -0.82 -12.49
C ALA A 95 2.29 0.24 -11.83
N ASP A 96 1.77 0.94 -10.82
CA ASP A 96 2.51 1.94 -10.04
C ASP A 96 3.64 1.29 -9.25
N LYS A 97 3.39 0.13 -8.62
CA LYS A 97 4.46 -0.66 -7.98
C LYS A 97 5.46 -1.18 -8.99
N LYS A 98 5.04 -1.63 -10.18
CA LYS A 98 5.95 -2.11 -11.25
C LYS A 98 6.78 -0.97 -11.85
N ALA A 99 6.25 0.25 -11.90
CA ALA A 99 6.99 1.44 -12.30
C ALA A 99 7.97 1.92 -11.22
N LEU A 100 7.67 1.62 -9.95
CA LEU A 100 8.54 1.90 -8.81
C LEU A 100 9.53 0.76 -8.49
N GLU A 101 9.38 -0.43 -9.08
CA GLU A 101 10.38 -1.49 -9.00
C GLU A 101 11.61 -1.04 -9.79
N PRO A 102 12.72 -0.68 -9.13
CA PRO A 102 13.92 -0.28 -9.82
C PRO A 102 14.39 -1.50 -10.61
N HIS A 103 14.45 -1.34 -11.93
CA HIS A 103 15.09 -2.27 -12.86
C HIS A 103 16.29 -2.92 -12.18
N GLU A 104 16.17 -4.22 -11.96
CA GLU A 104 17.08 -5.14 -11.28
C GLU A 104 18.48 -4.54 -11.06
N THR A 105 18.67 -3.93 -9.89
CA THR A 105 19.96 -3.35 -9.52
C THR A 105 20.98 -4.47 -9.54
N VAL A 106 22.10 -4.27 -10.25
CA VAL A 106 23.18 -5.27 -10.32
C VAL A 106 23.78 -5.54 -8.94
N ILE A 107 23.65 -4.57 -8.03
CA ILE A 107 24.18 -4.62 -6.67
C ILE A 107 23.19 -5.34 -5.73
N PRO A 108 23.63 -6.35 -4.95
CA PRO A 108 22.75 -7.12 -4.08
C PRO A 108 22.20 -6.29 -2.92
N ILE A 109 20.89 -6.04 -2.94
CA ILE A 109 20.13 -5.24 -1.95
C ILE A 109 20.39 -5.67 -0.50
N ALA A 110 20.52 -6.99 -0.25
CA ALA A 110 20.79 -7.50 1.09
C ALA A 110 22.13 -7.03 1.66
N ARG A 111 23.16 -6.86 0.81
CA ARG A 111 24.47 -6.34 1.25
C ARG A 111 24.41 -4.83 1.47
N VAL A 112 23.71 -4.10 0.59
CA VAL A 112 23.49 -2.65 0.75
C VAL A 112 22.81 -2.37 2.09
N LYS A 113 21.75 -3.12 2.42
CA LYS A 113 21.05 -2.97 3.71
C LYS A 113 21.94 -3.24 4.92
N LYS A 114 22.89 -4.18 4.81
CA LYS A 114 23.88 -4.43 5.88
C LYS A 114 24.85 -3.27 6.03
N ILE A 115 25.38 -2.75 4.92
CA ILE A 115 26.31 -1.62 4.90
C ILE A 115 25.67 -0.37 5.50
N VAL A 116 24.44 -0.05 5.07
CA VAL A 116 23.72 1.14 5.59
C VAL A 116 23.45 1.02 7.10
N LYS A 117 23.24 -0.20 7.61
CA LYS A 117 23.06 -0.46 9.05
C LYS A 117 24.36 -0.52 9.86
N LEU A 118 25.54 -0.37 9.23
CA LEU A 118 26.79 -0.18 9.96
C LEU A 118 26.87 1.22 10.58
N ASP A 119 26.08 2.17 10.06
CA ASP A 119 25.95 3.50 10.64
C ASP A 119 25.14 3.44 11.95
N PRO A 120 25.72 3.85 13.10
CA PRO A 120 25.06 3.79 14.40
C PRO A 120 23.81 4.68 14.50
N GLU A 121 23.65 5.68 13.62
CA GLU A 121 22.47 6.56 13.62
C GLU A 121 21.28 5.92 12.88
N VAL A 122 21.53 4.89 12.07
CA VAL A 122 20.50 4.30 11.20
C VAL A 122 19.78 3.15 11.90
N LYS A 123 18.64 3.48 12.51
CA LYS A 123 17.78 2.52 13.24
C LYS A 123 16.99 1.58 12.31
N SER A 124 16.52 2.09 11.17
CA SER A 124 15.76 1.30 10.20
C SER A 124 15.88 1.87 8.80
N VAL A 125 15.63 1.04 7.79
CA VAL A 125 15.71 1.40 6.37
C VAL A 125 14.56 0.72 5.62
N SER A 126 13.81 1.51 4.86
CA SER A 126 12.74 1.03 3.98
C SER A 126 13.29 0.30 2.75
N LYS A 127 12.46 -0.53 2.11
CA LYS A 127 12.86 -1.26 0.90
C LYS A 127 13.21 -0.27 -0.24
N GLU A 128 12.39 0.75 -0.41
CA GLU A 128 12.57 1.82 -1.39
C GLU A 128 13.88 2.58 -1.16
N ALA A 129 14.15 2.99 0.09
CA ALA A 129 15.40 3.67 0.42
C ALA A 129 16.63 2.81 0.09
N THR A 130 16.58 1.50 0.39
CA THR A 130 17.67 0.58 0.05
C THR A 130 17.89 0.50 -1.46
N ALA A 131 16.79 0.49 -2.23
CA ALA A 131 16.82 0.35 -3.68
C ALA A 131 17.32 1.62 -4.36
N VAL A 132 16.94 2.80 -3.87
CA VAL A 132 17.47 4.09 -4.32
C VAL A 132 18.97 4.19 -4.04
N ILE A 133 19.42 3.81 -2.84
CA ILE A 133 20.86 3.78 -2.50
C ILE A 133 21.64 2.86 -3.43
N ALA A 134 21.10 1.66 -3.72
CA ALA A 134 21.70 0.73 -4.66
C ALA A 134 21.81 1.36 -6.06
N LYS A 135 20.76 2.04 -6.55
CA LYS A 135 20.79 2.69 -7.86
C LYS A 135 21.74 3.87 -7.94
N MET A 136 21.81 4.69 -6.90
CA MET A 136 22.80 5.78 -6.81
C MET A 136 24.22 5.25 -6.90
N THR A 137 24.51 4.15 -6.19
CA THR A 137 25.84 3.52 -6.20
C THR A 137 26.18 2.95 -7.58
N GLU A 138 25.22 2.31 -8.24
CA GLU A 138 25.39 1.78 -9.60
C GLU A 138 25.71 2.90 -10.61
N LEU A 139 24.94 3.99 -10.58
CA LEU A 139 25.14 5.14 -11.46
C LEU A 139 26.49 5.84 -11.20
N PHE A 140 26.86 5.97 -9.92
CA PHE A 140 28.14 6.55 -9.52
C PHE A 140 29.32 5.74 -10.07
N VAL A 141 29.32 4.42 -9.87
CA VAL A 141 30.36 3.53 -10.40
C VAL A 141 30.39 3.57 -11.94
N GLY A 142 29.23 3.56 -12.59
CA GLY A 142 29.13 3.67 -14.05
C GLY A 142 29.68 4.99 -14.58
N ARG A 143 29.47 6.10 -13.85
CA ARG A 143 30.03 7.41 -14.19
C ARG A 143 31.55 7.42 -14.03
N LEU A 144 32.08 6.93 -12.91
CA LEU A 144 33.53 6.83 -12.69
C LEU A 144 34.22 5.99 -13.77
N ALA A 145 33.63 4.85 -14.16
CA ALA A 145 34.18 4.00 -15.21
C ALA A 145 34.24 4.72 -16.57
N LYS A 146 33.20 5.50 -16.91
CA LYS A 146 33.19 6.30 -18.14
C LYS A 146 34.24 7.42 -18.10
N GLU A 147 34.30 8.17 -17.00
CA GLU A 147 35.25 9.28 -16.85
C GLU A 147 36.70 8.80 -16.86
N THR A 148 37.01 7.68 -16.20
CA THR A 148 38.34 7.06 -16.24
C THR A 148 38.72 6.54 -17.62
N HIS A 149 37.79 5.96 -18.37
CA HIS A 149 38.04 5.54 -19.76
C HIS A 149 38.33 6.73 -20.68
N VAL A 150 37.56 7.82 -20.55
CA VAL A 150 37.79 9.06 -21.30
C VAL A 150 39.15 9.66 -20.94
N ALA A 151 39.48 9.75 -19.66
CA ALA A 151 40.79 10.25 -19.21
C ALA A 151 41.94 9.38 -19.74
N SER A 152 41.80 8.05 -19.70
CA SER A 152 42.82 7.11 -20.19
C SER A 152 43.02 7.16 -21.71
N THR A 153 41.96 7.43 -22.48
CA THR A 153 42.03 7.54 -23.95
C THR A 153 42.46 8.92 -24.41
N ALA A 154 42.19 9.98 -23.62
CA ALA A 154 42.70 11.32 -23.88
C ALA A 154 44.16 11.50 -23.45
N ALA A 155 44.64 10.74 -22.45
CA ALA A 155 45.98 10.86 -21.88
C ALA A 155 47.09 10.11 -22.64
N THR A 156 46.82 9.57 -23.84
CA THR A 156 47.87 8.95 -24.67
C THR A 156 48.17 9.74 -25.94
N PRO A 157 49.13 10.67 -25.92
CA PRO A 157 50.11 10.74 -26.97
C PRO A 157 51.27 9.82 -26.55
N TRP A 158 51.13 8.51 -26.80
CA TRP A 158 52.27 7.58 -26.70
C TRP A 158 53.43 8.01 -27.63
N ALA A 159 53.17 8.96 -28.53
CA ALA A 159 54.13 9.65 -29.39
C ALA A 159 55.14 10.56 -28.66
N THR A 160 54.87 11.08 -27.46
CA THR A 160 55.81 12.02 -26.80
C THR A 160 56.83 11.34 -25.89
N LEU A 161 56.56 10.12 -25.40
CA LEU A 161 57.49 9.40 -24.52
C LEU A 161 58.63 8.69 -25.28
N ASN A 162 58.44 8.37 -26.57
CA ASN A 162 59.48 7.77 -27.41
C ASN A 162 60.53 8.78 -27.93
N MET A 163 60.36 10.09 -27.68
CA MET A 163 61.34 11.11 -28.08
C MET A 163 62.50 11.26 -27.09
N TRP A 164 62.37 10.73 -25.87
CA TRP A 164 63.39 10.79 -24.81
C TRP A 164 64.22 9.50 -24.64
N LEU A 165 63.82 8.39 -25.28
CA LEU A 165 64.51 7.08 -25.21
C LEU A 165 65.38 6.79 -26.45
N ARG A 166 65.63 7.79 -27.30
CA ARG A 166 66.45 7.70 -28.51
C ARG A 166 67.62 8.70 -28.59
N CYS A 167 68.01 9.28 -27.46
CA CYS A 167 69.28 10.01 -27.32
C CYS A 167 70.31 9.15 -26.59
#